data_AF-A0A1Q9AN34-F1
#
_entry.id   AF-A0A1Q9AN34-F1
#
_cell.length_a   1.000
_cell.length_b   1.000
_cell.length_c   1.000
_cell.angle_alpha   90.00
_cell.angle_beta   90.00
_cell.angle_gamma   90.00
#
_symmetry.space_group_name_H-M   'P 1'
#
loop_
_entity.id
_entity.type
_entity.pdbx_description
1 polymer ?
#
loop_
_entity_poly.entity_id
_entity_poly.type
_entity_poly.pdbx_seq_one_letter_code
_entity_poly.pdbx_strand_id
1 'polypeptide(L)'
;MTFEQWLQSRLTAHGYAVGPIDGKIGTATIAALKAFEGANGLKVDGIADPAVVAALKASASAVPPKTMTQIPDRDRVPTIDVRQPSAIQWPRQADCMEFYGPVGTRQTTIDIPFDMRLAWARSTVVRKMTLHEKVAPSALIALQRIAEVYSAKERADLGIDIFGGSLNVRRMRGGKAYSMHSWGIAIDFDPERNGLTTAKPQARLSHPDAVSFWLAWETQGWLSLGRARDFDWMHVQAARL
;
A
#
# COMPACT_ATOMS: atom_id res chain seq x y z
N MET A 1 8.74 8.18 6.53
CA MET A 1 7.67 9.13 6.13
C MET A 1 7.78 10.31 7.06
N THR A 2 7.70 11.55 6.57
CA THR A 2 7.70 12.73 7.47
C THR A 2 6.36 12.83 8.21
N PHE A 3 6.28 13.68 9.22
CA PHE A 3 5.01 13.92 9.93
C PHE A 3 3.93 14.47 8.98
N GLU A 4 4.29 15.36 8.07
CA GLU A 4 3.38 15.99 7.11
C GLU A 4 2.83 14.98 6.12
N GLN A 5 3.69 14.08 5.61
CA GLN A 5 3.26 12.98 4.75
C GLN A 5 2.35 12.01 5.52
N TRP A 6 2.66 11.72 6.79
CA TRP A 6 1.81 10.91 7.64
C TRP A 6 0.44 11.56 7.85
N LEU A 7 0.40 12.87 8.10
CA LEU A 7 -0.81 13.66 8.31
C LEU A 7 -1.70 13.62 7.05
N GLN A 8 -1.14 13.94 5.90
CA GLN A 8 -1.82 13.89 4.61
C GLN A 8 -2.37 12.50 4.31
N SER A 9 -1.57 11.47 4.58
CA SER A 9 -1.94 10.06 4.47
C SER A 9 -3.13 9.69 5.36
N ARG A 10 -3.10 10.06 6.65
CA ARG A 10 -4.19 9.73 7.58
C ARG A 10 -5.47 10.50 7.26
N LEU A 11 -5.38 11.79 6.92
CA LEU A 11 -6.53 12.57 6.47
C LEU A 11 -7.20 11.93 5.25
N THR A 12 -6.39 11.49 4.28
CA THR A 12 -6.90 10.78 3.08
C THR A 12 -7.57 9.47 3.46
N ALA A 13 -6.99 8.70 4.39
CA ALA A 13 -7.57 7.45 4.86
C ALA A 13 -8.93 7.67 5.54
N HIS A 14 -9.07 8.75 6.30
CA HIS A 14 -10.32 9.20 6.94
C HIS A 14 -11.30 9.87 5.95
N GLY A 15 -11.00 9.90 4.66
CA GLY A 15 -11.88 10.41 3.61
C GLY A 15 -11.73 11.90 3.29
N TYR A 16 -10.73 12.59 3.86
CA TYR A 16 -10.49 14.01 3.65
C TYR A 16 -9.44 14.24 2.56
N ALA A 17 -9.82 14.95 1.50
CA ALA A 17 -8.97 15.16 0.34
C ALA A 17 -7.86 16.19 0.62
N VAL A 18 -6.61 15.74 0.72
CA VAL A 18 -5.45 16.61 1.00
C VAL A 18 -4.67 17.04 -0.25
N GLY A 19 -5.02 16.49 -1.42
CA GLY A 19 -4.17 16.54 -2.61
C GLY A 19 -3.08 15.45 -2.58
N PRO A 20 -1.91 15.68 -3.22
CA PRO A 20 -0.77 14.78 -3.15
C PRO A 20 -0.26 14.58 -1.72
N ILE A 21 0.18 13.38 -1.37
CA ILE A 21 0.87 13.08 -0.11
C ILE A 21 2.37 13.38 -0.28
N ASP A 22 2.69 14.66 -0.41
CA ASP A 22 4.01 15.18 -0.76
C ASP A 22 4.78 15.79 0.42
N GLY A 23 4.15 15.86 1.59
CA GLY A 23 4.69 16.47 2.81
C GLY A 23 4.59 18.00 2.84
N LYS A 24 3.95 18.63 1.85
CA LYS A 24 3.73 20.08 1.82
C LYS A 24 2.34 20.41 2.33
N ILE A 25 2.28 21.07 3.49
CA ILE A 25 1.01 21.51 4.08
C ILE A 25 0.46 22.73 3.32
N GLY A 26 -0.25 22.45 2.23
CA GLY A 26 -0.91 23.46 1.39
C GLY A 26 -2.38 23.71 1.78
N THR A 27 -3.06 24.55 1.00
CA THR A 27 -4.47 24.92 1.22
C THR A 27 -5.40 23.71 1.25
N ALA A 28 -5.17 22.71 0.40
CA ALA A 28 -5.95 21.46 0.38
C ALA A 28 -5.77 20.65 1.68
N THR A 29 -4.52 20.51 2.17
CA THR A 29 -4.25 19.80 3.42
C THR A 29 -4.85 20.53 4.62
N ILE A 30 -4.75 21.86 4.68
CA ILE A 30 -5.35 22.67 5.76
C ILE A 30 -6.88 22.57 5.73
N ALA A 31 -7.49 22.60 4.54
CA ALA A 31 -8.94 22.46 4.40
C ALA A 31 -9.42 21.07 4.86
N ALA A 32 -8.70 20.01 4.48
CA ALA A 32 -8.96 18.65 4.94
C ALA A 32 -8.82 18.51 6.46
N LEU A 33 -7.80 19.14 7.04
CA LEU A 33 -7.56 19.12 8.48
C LEU A 33 -8.70 19.79 9.24
N LYS A 34 -9.15 20.98 8.79
CA LYS A 34 -10.30 21.68 9.38
C LYS A 34 -11.60 20.89 9.26
N ALA A 35 -11.80 20.23 8.12
CA ALA A 35 -12.96 19.36 7.94
C ALA A 35 -12.92 18.14 8.88
N PHE A 36 -11.74 17.52 9.03
CA PHE A 36 -11.53 16.43 9.98
C PHE A 36 -11.76 16.86 11.42
N GLU A 37 -11.20 18.01 11.83
CA GLU A 37 -11.39 18.62 13.14
C GLU A 37 -12.88 18.81 13.44
N GLY A 38 -13.62 19.45 12.52
CA GLY A 38 -15.04 19.72 12.68
C GLY A 38 -15.89 18.45 12.78
N ALA A 39 -15.60 17.44 11.97
CA ALA A 39 -16.32 16.17 12.01
C ALA A 39 -16.05 15.34 13.28
N ASN A 40 -14.91 15.54 13.94
CA ASN A 40 -14.53 14.82 15.16
C ASN A 40 -14.76 15.65 16.43
N GLY A 41 -15.43 16.81 16.33
CA GLY A 41 -15.71 17.67 17.48
C GLY A 41 -14.45 18.29 18.11
N LEU A 42 -13.38 18.46 17.33
CA LEU A 42 -12.12 19.06 17.75
C LEU A 42 -12.11 20.57 17.48
N LYS A 43 -11.12 21.27 18.03
CA LYS A 43 -10.90 22.69 17.75
C LYS A 43 -10.54 22.86 16.27
N VAL A 44 -11.32 23.66 15.54
CA VAL A 44 -11.16 23.87 14.09
C VAL A 44 -10.19 25.03 13.82
N ASP A 45 -8.90 24.82 13.98
CA ASP A 45 -7.87 25.81 13.68
C ASP A 45 -6.93 25.39 12.54
N GLY A 46 -7.06 24.16 12.03
CA GLY A 46 -6.21 23.62 10.98
C GLY A 46 -4.79 23.38 11.49
N ILE A 47 -4.64 22.96 12.74
CA ILE A 47 -3.36 22.60 13.36
C ILE A 47 -3.44 21.16 13.85
N ALA A 48 -2.50 20.32 13.40
CA ALA A 48 -2.43 18.92 13.80
C ALA A 48 -1.83 18.77 15.22
N ASP A 49 -2.56 19.26 16.22
CA ASP A 49 -2.20 19.17 17.63
C ASP A 49 -2.28 17.72 18.17
N PRO A 50 -1.86 17.44 19.42
CA PRO A 50 -1.90 16.08 19.97
C PRO A 50 -3.30 15.42 19.95
N ALA A 51 -4.39 16.19 20.06
CA ALA A 51 -5.74 15.66 20.03
C ALA A 51 -6.14 15.27 18.60
N VAL A 52 -5.82 16.11 17.61
CA VAL A 52 -6.00 15.82 16.19
C VAL A 52 -5.17 14.60 15.77
N VAL A 53 -3.90 14.53 16.19
CA VAL A 53 -3.03 13.38 15.94
C VAL A 53 -3.59 12.10 16.56
N ALA A 54 -4.11 12.16 17.79
CA ALA A 54 -4.73 11.01 18.44
C ALA A 54 -5.98 10.53 17.68
N ALA A 55 -6.85 11.46 17.27
CA ALA A 55 -8.03 11.13 16.47
C ALA A 55 -7.66 10.54 15.10
N LEU A 56 -6.63 11.08 14.43
CA LEU A 56 -6.16 10.55 13.15
C LEU A 56 -5.57 9.14 13.27
N LYS A 57 -5.00 8.77 14.42
CA LYS A 57 -4.53 7.40 14.71
C LYS A 57 -5.67 6.40 14.91
N ALA A 58 -6.90 6.85 15.19
CA ALA A 58 -8.05 5.97 15.28
C ALA A 58 -8.41 5.40 13.90
N SER A 59 -9.07 4.24 13.89
CA SER A 59 -9.38 3.51 12.64
C SER A 59 -10.26 4.33 11.71
N ALA A 60 -9.80 4.46 10.46
CA ALA A 60 -10.54 5.16 9.40
C ALA A 60 -11.72 4.34 8.83
N SER A 61 -11.88 3.07 9.24
CA SER A 61 -12.94 2.17 8.75
C SER A 61 -14.36 2.51 9.23
N ALA A 62 -14.56 3.68 9.86
CA ALA A 62 -15.85 4.10 10.41
C ALA A 62 -16.71 4.97 9.48
N VAL A 63 -16.28 5.28 8.24
CA VAL A 63 -17.10 6.06 7.31
C VAL A 63 -18.16 5.16 6.65
N PRO A 64 -19.48 5.39 6.86
CA PRO A 64 -20.52 4.60 6.23
C PRO A 64 -20.56 4.86 4.71
N PRO A 65 -20.87 3.84 3.87
CA PRO A 65 -20.91 3.97 2.41
C PRO A 65 -21.83 5.10 1.89
N LYS A 66 -22.88 5.45 2.64
CA LYS A 66 -23.82 6.53 2.27
C LYS A 66 -23.22 7.94 2.31
N THR A 67 -22.17 8.16 3.10
CA THR A 67 -21.49 9.47 3.17
C THR A 67 -20.53 9.68 1.99
N MET A 68 -20.10 8.60 1.33
CA MET A 68 -19.23 8.65 0.14
C MET A 68 -19.93 9.19 -1.11
N THR A 69 -21.26 9.12 -1.18
CA THR A 69 -22.06 9.58 -2.33
C THR A 69 -22.21 11.10 -2.45
N GLN A 70 -21.87 11.88 -1.42
CA GLN A 70 -22.08 13.35 -1.42
C GLN A 70 -20.78 14.17 -1.51
N ILE A 71 -19.62 13.54 -1.64
CA ILE A 71 -18.39 14.30 -1.94
C ILE A 71 -18.43 14.62 -3.45
N PRO A 72 -18.47 15.91 -3.84
CA PRO A 72 -18.58 16.30 -5.24
C PRO A 72 -17.46 15.69 -6.09
N ASP A 73 -17.90 15.15 -7.23
CA ASP A 73 -17.16 14.65 -8.39
C ASP A 73 -15.63 14.66 -8.29
N ARG A 74 -15.09 13.46 -8.02
CA ARG A 74 -13.65 13.17 -7.84
C ARG A 74 -12.85 13.14 -9.15
N ASP A 75 -13.46 13.48 -10.30
CA ASP A 75 -12.84 13.28 -11.62
C ASP A 75 -12.21 14.53 -12.27
N ARG A 76 -12.02 15.63 -11.52
CA ARG A 76 -11.18 16.76 -11.97
C ARG A 76 -10.22 17.28 -10.90
N VAL A 77 -9.21 16.48 -10.59
CA VAL A 77 -7.89 17.01 -10.19
C VAL A 77 -6.90 16.49 -11.22
N PRO A 78 -6.03 17.34 -11.81
CA PRO A 78 -5.12 16.90 -12.85
C PRO A 78 -4.29 15.74 -12.34
N THR A 79 -4.15 14.71 -13.16
CA THR A 79 -3.12 13.69 -13.06
C THR A 79 -1.76 14.38 -12.95
N ILE A 80 -1.34 14.73 -11.75
CA ILE A 80 0.06 15.00 -11.46
C ILE A 80 0.54 13.82 -10.64
N ASP A 81 1.06 12.87 -11.39
CA ASP A 81 1.99 11.85 -10.96
C ASP A 81 3.15 12.53 -10.23
N VAL A 82 3.01 12.70 -8.91
CA VAL A 82 4.14 13.08 -8.03
C VAL A 82 4.41 11.94 -7.08
N ARG A 83 4.70 10.77 -7.68
CA ARG A 83 5.65 9.85 -7.07
C ARG A 83 6.93 10.67 -6.87
N GLN A 84 7.35 10.94 -5.63
CA GLN A 84 8.78 11.19 -5.45
C GLN A 84 9.49 9.95 -6.01
N PRO A 85 10.34 10.07 -7.04
CA PRO A 85 11.04 8.92 -7.57
C PRO A 85 11.86 8.34 -6.42
N SER A 86 11.60 7.08 -6.08
CA SER A 86 12.49 6.36 -5.18
C SER A 86 13.90 6.43 -5.76
N ALA A 87 14.91 6.70 -4.93
CA ALA A 87 16.30 6.56 -5.36
C ALA A 87 16.62 5.13 -5.83
N ILE A 88 15.83 4.16 -5.36
CA ILE A 88 15.89 2.76 -5.79
C ILE A 88 15.17 2.63 -7.13
N GLN A 89 15.90 2.15 -8.14
CA GLN A 89 15.32 1.80 -9.43
C GLN A 89 15.49 0.30 -9.69
N TRP A 90 14.39 -0.43 -9.64
CA TRP A 90 14.37 -1.87 -9.92
C TRP A 90 14.47 -2.17 -11.43
N PRO A 91 14.96 -3.36 -11.84
CA PRO A 91 15.09 -3.73 -13.25
C PRO A 91 13.73 -3.81 -13.95
N ARG A 92 13.70 -3.74 -15.29
CA ARG A 92 12.49 -4.12 -16.04
C ARG A 92 12.20 -5.59 -15.81
N GLN A 93 10.95 -5.99 -15.96
CA GLN A 93 10.55 -7.40 -15.95
C GLN A 93 11.39 -8.25 -16.91
N ALA A 94 11.79 -7.70 -18.07
CA ALA A 94 12.64 -8.36 -19.05
C ALA A 94 14.09 -8.58 -18.55
N ASP A 95 14.58 -7.71 -17.67
CA ASP A 95 15.98 -7.69 -17.22
C ASP A 95 16.17 -8.43 -15.88
N CYS A 96 15.10 -9.01 -15.31
CA CYS A 96 15.12 -9.69 -14.02
C CYS A 96 16.12 -10.85 -13.98
N MET A 97 16.28 -11.62 -15.07
CA MET A 97 17.24 -12.73 -15.10
C MET A 97 18.69 -12.24 -14.97
N GLU A 98 19.03 -11.13 -15.62
CA GLU A 98 20.37 -10.55 -15.55
C GLU A 98 20.63 -9.93 -14.17
N PHE A 99 19.66 -9.18 -13.65
CA PHE A 99 19.81 -8.45 -12.39
C PHE A 99 19.68 -9.33 -11.14
N TYR A 100 18.67 -10.22 -11.11
CA TYR A 100 18.37 -11.13 -10.00
C TYR A 100 18.86 -12.55 -10.20
N GLY A 101 19.46 -12.90 -11.35
CA GLY A 101 19.98 -14.24 -11.60
C GLY A 101 18.88 -15.28 -11.82
N PRO A 102 19.23 -16.58 -11.74
CA PRO A 102 18.27 -17.67 -11.91
C PRO A 102 17.14 -17.62 -10.87
N VAL A 103 15.93 -17.96 -11.29
CA VAL A 103 14.75 -18.05 -10.41
C VAL A 103 14.96 -19.04 -9.26
N GLY A 104 14.34 -18.77 -8.11
CA GLY A 104 14.44 -19.64 -6.93
C GLY A 104 15.80 -19.64 -6.24
N THR A 105 16.74 -18.79 -6.65
CA THR A 105 18.07 -18.67 -6.03
C THR A 105 18.19 -17.40 -5.19
N ARG A 106 19.20 -17.33 -4.32
CA ARG A 106 19.54 -16.14 -3.51
C ARG A 106 18.40 -15.61 -2.65
N GLN A 107 17.67 -16.54 -2.04
CA GLN A 107 16.61 -16.21 -1.11
C GLN A 107 17.15 -15.98 0.29
N THR A 108 16.56 -15.00 0.95
CA THR A 108 16.70 -14.73 2.37
C THR A 108 15.33 -14.69 3.01
N THR A 109 15.28 -14.55 4.33
CA THR A 109 14.04 -14.42 5.09
C THR A 109 14.10 -13.17 5.96
N ILE A 110 13.00 -12.42 5.98
CA ILE A 110 12.80 -11.30 6.90
C ILE A 110 11.78 -11.69 7.98
N ASP A 111 11.92 -11.09 9.16
CA ASP A 111 10.86 -11.10 10.17
C ASP A 111 9.83 -10.00 9.85
N ILE A 112 8.56 -10.38 9.82
CA ILE A 112 7.45 -9.48 9.50
C ILE A 112 7.11 -8.67 10.76
N PRO A 113 6.99 -7.33 10.68
CA PRO A 113 6.78 -6.45 11.85
C PRO A 113 5.36 -6.51 12.44
N PHE A 114 4.49 -7.37 11.91
CA PHE A 114 3.16 -7.65 12.41
C PHE A 114 2.73 -9.06 12.02
N ASP A 115 1.77 -9.62 12.75
CA ASP A 115 1.20 -10.93 12.40
C ASP A 115 0.44 -10.85 11.08
N MET A 116 0.82 -11.72 10.14
CA MET A 116 0.03 -12.01 8.93
C MET A 116 -0.63 -13.39 9.04
N ARG A 117 -1.57 -13.69 8.14
CA ARG A 117 -2.30 -14.96 8.06
C ARG A 117 -2.28 -15.48 6.62
N LEU A 118 -2.14 -16.78 6.43
CA LEU A 118 -2.22 -17.34 5.07
C LEU A 118 -3.61 -17.13 4.47
N ALA A 119 -3.67 -16.67 3.22
CA ALA A 119 -4.93 -16.44 2.52
C ALA A 119 -5.80 -17.71 2.42
N TRP A 120 -5.19 -18.88 2.23
CA TRP A 120 -5.87 -20.19 2.13
C TRP A 120 -6.00 -20.93 3.46
N ALA A 121 -5.43 -20.41 4.55
CA ALA A 121 -5.47 -21.02 5.87
C ALA A 121 -5.39 -19.91 6.95
N ARG A 122 -6.48 -19.16 7.12
CA ARG A 122 -6.50 -17.92 7.94
C ARG A 122 -6.22 -18.14 9.44
N SER A 123 -6.24 -19.38 9.92
CA SER A 123 -5.80 -19.76 11.27
C SER A 123 -4.27 -19.84 11.41
N THR A 124 -3.53 -19.97 10.31
CA THR A 124 -2.07 -20.07 10.29
C THR A 124 -1.45 -18.68 10.27
N VAL A 125 -0.75 -18.34 11.36
CA VAL A 125 -0.01 -17.07 11.47
C VAL A 125 1.35 -17.17 10.79
N VAL A 126 1.69 -16.15 10.01
CA VAL A 126 2.97 -16.00 9.30
C VAL A 126 3.71 -14.82 9.90
N ARG A 127 4.93 -15.06 10.37
CA ARG A 127 5.83 -14.03 10.94
C ARG A 127 7.14 -13.87 10.17
N LYS A 128 7.31 -14.68 9.13
CA LYS A 128 8.52 -14.71 8.29
C LYS A 128 8.12 -14.68 6.83
N MET A 129 8.87 -13.93 6.03
CA MET A 129 8.64 -13.82 4.58
C MET A 129 9.93 -14.12 3.84
N THR A 130 9.87 -15.05 2.89
CA THR A 130 11.01 -15.40 2.03
C THR A 130 11.01 -14.51 0.79
N LEU A 131 12.14 -13.88 0.51
CA LEU A 131 12.33 -12.91 -0.58
C LEU A 131 13.75 -13.02 -1.15
N HIS A 132 13.99 -12.43 -2.31
CA HIS A 132 15.35 -12.27 -2.85
C HIS A 132 16.18 -11.38 -1.93
N GLU A 133 17.45 -11.73 -1.69
CA GLU A 133 18.35 -11.00 -0.79
C GLU A 133 18.45 -9.50 -1.12
N LYS A 134 18.50 -9.15 -2.42
CA LYS A 134 18.52 -7.76 -2.91
C LYS A 134 17.29 -6.92 -2.53
N VAL A 135 16.11 -7.53 -2.39
CA VAL A 135 14.86 -6.79 -2.17
C VAL A 135 14.39 -6.84 -0.73
N ALA A 136 14.85 -7.83 0.04
CA ALA A 136 14.48 -8.04 1.43
C ALA A 136 14.59 -6.80 2.33
N PRO A 137 15.70 -6.01 2.31
CA PRO A 137 15.78 -4.78 3.10
C PRO A 137 14.69 -3.76 2.76
N SER A 138 14.41 -3.57 1.47
CA SER A 138 13.40 -2.61 1.01
C SER A 138 11.97 -3.05 1.37
N ALA A 139 11.69 -4.36 1.31
CA ALA A 139 10.40 -4.91 1.72
C ALA A 139 10.20 -4.77 3.23
N LEU A 140 11.24 -5.01 4.03
CA LEU A 140 11.17 -4.82 5.48
C LEU A 140 10.85 -3.37 5.85
N ILE A 141 11.49 -2.39 5.20
CA ILE A 141 11.19 -0.96 5.40
C ILE A 141 9.73 -0.64 5.04
N ALA A 142 9.22 -1.17 3.92
CA ALA A 142 7.83 -0.97 3.52
C ALA A 142 6.87 -1.56 4.56
N LEU A 143 7.11 -2.79 5.02
CA LEU A 143 6.30 -3.45 6.03
C LEU A 143 6.35 -2.73 7.39
N GLN A 144 7.50 -2.20 7.79
CA GLN A 144 7.63 -1.42 9.03
C GLN A 144 6.80 -0.14 8.96
N ARG A 145 6.85 0.58 7.82
CA ARG A 145 6.01 1.77 7.60
C ARG A 145 4.52 1.43 7.63
N ILE A 146 4.13 0.30 7.06
CA ILE A 146 2.75 -0.20 7.15
C ILE A 146 2.37 -0.47 8.61
N ALA A 147 3.27 -1.05 9.40
CA ALA A 147 3.06 -1.32 10.81
C ALA A 147 2.88 -0.04 11.66
N GLU A 148 3.60 1.03 11.30
CA GLU A 148 3.53 2.34 11.94
C GLU A 148 2.24 3.11 11.58
N VAL A 149 1.77 2.98 10.34
CA VAL A 149 0.62 3.75 9.83
C VAL A 149 -0.72 3.12 10.19
N TYR A 150 -0.80 1.80 10.16
CA TYR A 150 -2.04 1.06 10.38
C TYR A 150 -1.98 0.34 11.72
N SER A 151 -3.05 0.38 12.50
CA SER A 151 -3.25 -0.50 13.65
C SER A 151 -3.46 -1.96 13.21
N ALA A 152 -3.39 -2.90 14.16
CA ALA A 152 -3.68 -4.31 13.86
C ALA A 152 -5.11 -4.51 13.33
N LYS A 153 -6.09 -3.76 13.87
CA LYS A 153 -7.48 -3.79 13.41
C LYS A 153 -7.61 -3.28 11.98
N GLU A 154 -7.00 -2.14 11.65
CA GLU A 154 -7.06 -1.61 10.29
C GLU A 154 -6.42 -2.59 9.30
N ARG A 155 -5.25 -3.17 9.62
CA ARG A 155 -4.62 -4.17 8.76
C ARG A 155 -5.54 -5.35 8.47
N ALA A 156 -6.27 -5.83 9.48
CA ALA A 156 -7.27 -6.89 9.31
C ALA A 156 -8.47 -6.45 8.46
N ASP A 157 -9.04 -5.27 8.73
CA ASP A 157 -10.19 -4.74 7.98
C ASP A 157 -9.85 -4.53 6.48
N LEU A 158 -8.64 -4.03 6.19
CA LEU A 158 -8.11 -3.81 4.85
C LEU A 158 -7.65 -5.10 4.16
N GLY A 159 -7.35 -6.16 4.91
CA GLY A 159 -6.74 -7.39 4.39
C GLY A 159 -5.22 -7.31 4.17
N ILE A 160 -4.56 -6.28 4.70
CA ILE A 160 -3.10 -6.12 4.64
C ILE A 160 -2.39 -7.24 5.40
N ASP A 161 -3.03 -7.83 6.40
CA ASP A 161 -2.52 -8.99 7.14
C ASP A 161 -2.80 -10.34 6.44
N ILE A 162 -3.47 -10.36 5.28
CA ILE A 162 -3.77 -11.59 4.55
C ILE A 162 -2.69 -11.84 3.50
N PHE A 163 -1.80 -12.79 3.78
CA PHE A 163 -0.64 -13.13 2.97
C PHE A 163 -1.00 -14.11 1.82
N GLY A 164 -0.86 -13.64 0.59
CA GLY A 164 -1.05 -14.42 -0.64
C GLY A 164 0.21 -15.15 -1.12
N GLY A 165 1.37 -14.84 -0.54
CA GLY A 165 2.66 -15.46 -0.87
C GLY A 165 3.69 -14.46 -1.39
N SER A 166 4.96 -14.86 -1.37
CA SER A 166 6.08 -14.05 -1.85
C SER A 166 7.10 -14.80 -2.73
N LEU A 167 7.02 -16.14 -2.77
CA LEU A 167 7.89 -16.99 -3.58
C LEU A 167 7.10 -18.17 -4.14
N ASN A 168 7.11 -18.29 -5.46
CA ASN A 168 6.59 -19.45 -6.19
C ASN A 168 7.27 -19.54 -7.56
N VAL A 169 8.16 -20.52 -7.72
CA VAL A 169 8.93 -20.73 -8.95
C VAL A 169 8.03 -21.40 -9.99
N ARG A 170 7.50 -20.59 -10.93
CA ARG A 170 6.58 -21.03 -11.97
C ARG A 170 6.61 -20.11 -13.18
N ARG A 171 6.24 -20.67 -14.33
CA ARG A 171 5.93 -19.86 -15.52
C ARG A 171 4.55 -19.23 -15.40
N MET A 172 4.36 -18.10 -16.06
CA MET A 172 3.05 -17.48 -16.21
C MET A 172 2.16 -18.36 -17.09
N ARG A 173 0.86 -18.42 -16.77
CA ARG A 173 -0.13 -19.20 -17.53
C ARG A 173 -0.17 -18.69 -18.98
N GLY A 174 -0.05 -19.60 -19.94
CA GLY A 174 -0.09 -19.26 -21.37
C GLY A 174 1.18 -18.62 -21.94
N GLY A 175 2.27 -18.55 -21.17
CA GLY A 175 3.52 -17.91 -21.60
C GLY A 175 4.79 -18.70 -21.23
N LYS A 176 5.93 -18.25 -21.76
CA LYS A 176 7.26 -18.79 -21.43
C LYS A 176 7.98 -18.00 -20.32
N ALA A 177 7.51 -16.79 -20.02
CA ALA A 177 8.08 -15.94 -18.99
C ALA A 177 7.82 -16.49 -17.58
N TYR A 178 8.79 -16.27 -16.68
CA TYR A 178 8.63 -16.57 -15.26
C TYR A 178 7.75 -15.52 -14.58
N SER A 179 7.00 -15.95 -13.58
CA SER A 179 6.31 -15.03 -12.67
C SER A 179 7.33 -14.20 -11.88
N MET A 180 6.99 -12.95 -11.50
CA MET A 180 7.86 -12.17 -10.61
C MET A 180 8.02 -12.85 -9.24
N HIS A 181 7.02 -13.62 -8.80
CA HIS A 181 7.14 -14.50 -7.62
C HIS A 181 8.25 -15.54 -7.74
N SER A 182 8.72 -15.88 -8.94
CA SER A 182 9.76 -16.90 -9.11
C SER A 182 11.14 -16.45 -8.64
N TRP A 183 11.40 -15.14 -8.58
CA TRP A 183 12.63 -14.63 -7.98
C TRP A 183 12.48 -14.33 -6.49
N GLY A 184 11.29 -14.33 -5.91
CA GLY A 184 11.09 -13.81 -4.55
C GLY A 184 11.07 -12.27 -4.50
N ILE A 185 10.63 -11.64 -5.59
CA ILE A 185 10.61 -10.17 -5.75
C ILE A 185 9.19 -9.61 -5.90
N ALA A 186 8.19 -10.43 -5.59
CA ALA A 186 6.79 -10.04 -5.60
C ALA A 186 6.09 -10.53 -4.34
N ILE A 187 5.05 -9.84 -3.93
CA ILE A 187 4.25 -10.17 -2.76
C ILE A 187 2.78 -9.95 -3.10
N ASP A 188 1.93 -10.91 -2.73
CA ASP A 188 0.48 -10.80 -2.91
C ASP A 188 -0.21 -10.59 -1.55
N PHE A 189 -1.18 -9.67 -1.50
CA PHE A 189 -1.99 -9.34 -0.33
C PHE A 189 -3.48 -9.53 -0.63
N ASP A 190 -4.16 -10.30 0.22
CA ASP A 190 -5.59 -10.57 0.12
C ASP A 190 -6.09 -10.91 -1.31
N PRO A 191 -5.64 -12.07 -1.87
CA PRO A 191 -5.98 -12.47 -3.23
C PRO A 191 -7.49 -12.61 -3.50
N GLU A 192 -8.28 -12.90 -2.47
CA GLU A 192 -9.73 -13.11 -2.59
C GLU A 192 -10.46 -11.83 -2.98
N ARG A 193 -10.11 -10.69 -2.36
CA ARG A 193 -10.74 -9.39 -2.63
C ARG A 193 -9.99 -8.53 -3.66
N ASN A 194 -8.80 -8.95 -4.11
CA ASN A 194 -7.91 -8.14 -4.96
C ASN A 194 -7.27 -8.90 -6.12
N GLY A 195 -7.78 -10.08 -6.47
CA GLY A 195 -7.17 -10.97 -7.45
C GLY A 195 -7.00 -10.40 -8.87
N LEU A 196 -6.36 -11.20 -9.73
CA LEU A 196 -5.85 -10.83 -11.05
C LEU A 196 -6.82 -10.00 -11.92
N THR A 197 -8.12 -10.28 -11.90
CA THR A 197 -9.12 -9.62 -12.76
C THR A 197 -9.98 -8.60 -12.02
N THR A 198 -9.76 -8.41 -10.72
CA THR A 198 -10.53 -7.46 -9.91
C THR A 198 -9.98 -6.06 -10.13
N ALA A 199 -10.73 -5.20 -10.80
CA ALA A 199 -10.37 -3.79 -11.03
C ALA A 199 -10.97 -2.89 -9.95
N LYS A 200 -10.61 -1.59 -9.96
CA LYS A 200 -11.31 -0.59 -9.16
C LYS A 200 -12.76 -0.39 -9.67
N PRO A 201 -13.74 -0.09 -8.80
CA PRO A 201 -13.62 0.03 -7.35
C PRO A 201 -13.81 -1.29 -6.58
N GLN A 202 -13.99 -2.43 -7.26
CA GLN A 202 -14.27 -3.72 -6.61
C GLN A 202 -13.07 -4.25 -5.81
N ALA A 203 -11.85 -3.94 -6.24
CA ALA A 203 -10.64 -4.31 -5.52
C ALA A 203 -10.59 -3.57 -4.17
N ARG A 204 -10.54 -4.31 -3.06
CA ARG A 204 -10.51 -3.74 -1.70
C ARG A 204 -9.37 -2.74 -1.49
N LEU A 205 -8.19 -3.05 -2.00
CA LEU A 205 -6.98 -2.23 -1.88
C LEU A 205 -6.95 -1.07 -2.89
N SER A 206 -7.97 -0.90 -3.74
CA SER A 206 -8.11 0.29 -4.59
C SER A 206 -8.69 1.51 -3.87
N HIS A 207 -9.15 1.33 -2.63
CA HIS A 207 -9.87 2.35 -1.87
C HIS A 207 -8.90 3.33 -1.20
N PRO A 208 -9.36 4.56 -0.87
CA PRO A 208 -8.49 5.63 -0.36
C PRO A 208 -7.76 5.29 0.94
N ASP A 209 -8.36 4.45 1.78
CA ASP A 209 -7.78 4.00 3.04
C ASP A 209 -6.59 3.05 2.86
N ALA A 210 -6.38 2.51 1.65
CA ALA A 210 -5.19 1.72 1.28
C ALA A 210 -4.07 2.57 0.64
N VAL A 211 -4.22 3.89 0.49
CA VAL A 211 -3.20 4.72 -0.20
C VAL A 211 -1.85 4.66 0.51
N SER A 212 -1.82 4.73 1.84
CA SER A 212 -0.58 4.71 2.62
C SER A 212 0.15 3.38 2.54
N PHE A 213 -0.60 2.28 2.44
CA PHE A 213 -0.07 0.96 2.17
C PHE A 213 0.71 0.96 0.84
N TRP A 214 0.13 1.51 -0.22
CA TRP A 214 0.81 1.61 -1.50
C TRP A 214 2.02 2.54 -1.50
N LEU A 215 1.92 3.69 -0.84
CA LEU A 215 3.04 4.62 -0.72
C LEU A 215 4.23 3.99 0.02
N ALA A 216 4.00 3.13 1.01
CA ALA A 216 5.07 2.42 1.70
C ALA A 216 5.91 1.57 0.72
N TRP A 217 5.28 0.93 -0.26
CA TRP A 217 5.94 0.18 -1.32
C TRP A 217 6.57 1.07 -2.39
N GLU A 218 5.82 2.05 -2.91
CA GLU A 218 6.26 2.93 -4.01
C GLU A 218 7.49 3.77 -3.60
N THR A 219 7.56 4.21 -2.34
CA THR A 219 8.73 4.92 -1.80
C THR A 219 9.97 4.04 -1.67
N GLN A 220 9.83 2.72 -1.82
CA GLN A 220 10.92 1.75 -1.91
C GLN A 220 11.13 1.23 -3.35
N GLY A 221 10.52 1.90 -4.33
CA GLY A 221 10.61 1.61 -5.75
C GLY A 221 9.74 0.46 -6.24
N TRP A 222 8.99 -0.19 -5.35
CA TRP A 222 8.12 -1.30 -5.73
C TRP A 222 6.92 -0.80 -6.54
N LEU A 223 6.51 -1.60 -7.50
CA LEU A 223 5.41 -1.31 -8.40
C LEU A 223 4.19 -2.16 -8.04
N SER A 224 3.03 -1.52 -7.89
CA SER A 224 1.72 -2.20 -7.89
C SER A 224 1.15 -2.24 -9.30
N LEU A 225 0.73 -3.43 -9.75
CA LEU A 225 0.03 -3.57 -11.03
C LEU A 225 -1.36 -2.93 -10.97
N GLY A 226 -2.05 -3.04 -9.83
CA GLY A 226 -3.34 -2.40 -9.59
C GLY A 226 -3.26 -0.88 -9.77
N ARG A 227 -2.25 -0.24 -9.15
CA ARG A 227 -2.07 1.21 -9.29
C ARG A 227 -1.60 1.64 -10.67
N ALA A 228 -0.77 0.84 -11.33
CA ALA A 228 -0.19 1.20 -12.63
C ALA A 228 -1.13 0.93 -13.81
N ARG A 229 -1.95 -0.13 -13.73
CA ARG A 229 -2.70 -0.67 -14.86
C ARG A 229 -4.11 -1.17 -14.52
N ASP A 230 -4.56 -1.01 -13.28
CA ASP A 230 -5.91 -1.35 -12.82
C ASP A 230 -6.30 -2.83 -12.94
N PHE A 231 -5.35 -3.72 -12.65
CA PHE A 231 -5.58 -5.15 -12.50
C PHE A 231 -4.60 -5.73 -11.48
N ASP A 232 -4.90 -6.90 -10.92
CA ASP A 232 -4.02 -7.57 -9.95
C ASP A 232 -3.67 -6.68 -8.74
N TRP A 233 -4.71 -6.11 -8.11
CA TRP A 233 -4.57 -5.19 -6.97
C TRP A 233 -3.99 -5.84 -5.71
N MET A 234 -3.84 -7.16 -5.66
CA MET A 234 -3.11 -7.87 -4.61
C MET A 234 -1.60 -7.70 -4.74
N HIS A 235 -1.11 -7.41 -5.95
CA HIS A 235 0.28 -7.62 -6.34
C HIS A 235 1.15 -6.38 -6.18
N VAL A 236 2.33 -6.59 -5.59
CA VAL A 236 3.43 -5.62 -5.60
C VAL A 236 4.74 -6.30 -5.99
N GLN A 237 5.55 -5.66 -6.83
CA GLN A 237 6.80 -6.24 -7.37
C GLN A 237 7.97 -5.26 -7.35
N ALA A 238 9.17 -5.75 -7.05
CA ALA A 238 10.44 -5.06 -7.24
C ALA A 238 10.96 -5.25 -8.67
N ALA A 239 10.12 -4.91 -9.64
CA ALA A 239 10.42 -4.84 -11.06
C ALA A 239 9.49 -3.82 -11.73
N ARG A 240 9.97 -3.14 -12.76
CA ARG A 240 9.17 -2.19 -13.55
C ARG A 240 8.66 -2.83 -14.84
N LEU A 241 7.55 -2.30 -15.36
CA LEU A 241 6.97 -2.73 -16.65
C LEU A 241 7.89 -2.42 -17.83
#